data_AF-A0A7X6US87-F1
#
_entry.id   AF-A0A7X6US87-F1
#
_cell.length_a   1.000
_cell.length_b   1.000
_cell.length_c   1.000
_cell.angle_alpha   90.00
_cell.angle_beta   90.00
_cell.angle_gamma   90.00
#
_symmetry.space_group_name_H-M   'P 1'
#
loop_
_entity.id
_entity.type
_entity.pdbx_description
1 polymer ?
#
loop_
_entity_poly.entity_id
_entity_poly.type
_entity_poly.pdbx_seq_one_letter_code
_entity_poly.pdbx_strand_id
1 'polypeptide(L)'
;MIHDTSNHGHINFDVPTTEGVKYTGSKLKLLPYILHITKTVKPNTILDGFSGTTRVPQAFAKLGYSVISNDISVWSEIFAKCYLKNNKPRNDYLDLIDHLNGLKPTDGWFTENYGGFANNSGSSRKDGLKKPWQIHNTRKLDAIRKEIARLNLPETE
;
A
#
# COMPACT_ATOMS: atom_id res chain seq x y z
N MET A 1 -29.17 36.84 -7.98
CA MET A 1 -27.71 36.67 -7.76
C MET A 1 -27.38 35.23 -8.08
N ILE A 2 -26.70 35.00 -9.20
CA ILE A 2 -26.18 33.69 -9.57
C ILE A 2 -24.95 33.49 -8.68
N HIS A 3 -24.97 32.48 -7.82
CA HIS A 3 -23.76 32.06 -7.11
C HIS A 3 -22.79 31.52 -8.16
N ASP A 4 -21.76 32.31 -8.41
CA ASP A 4 -20.60 31.93 -9.18
C ASP A 4 -19.96 30.68 -8.53
N THR A 5 -20.02 29.56 -9.24
CA THR A 5 -19.39 28.28 -8.85
C THR A 5 -18.00 28.11 -9.49
N SER A 6 -17.45 29.17 -10.09
CA SER A 6 -16.19 29.12 -10.86
C SER A 6 -14.96 29.59 -10.08
N ASN A 7 -14.90 29.36 -8.77
CA ASN A 7 -13.68 29.57 -8.00
C ASN A 7 -13.24 28.29 -7.28
N HIS A 8 -12.87 27.27 -8.05
CA HIS A 8 -11.95 26.25 -7.57
C HIS A 8 -10.55 26.88 -7.52
N GLY A 9 -10.38 27.87 -6.63
CA GLY A 9 -9.08 28.44 -6.35
C GLY A 9 -8.13 27.30 -6.07
N HIS A 10 -7.00 27.28 -6.79
CA HIS A 10 -5.95 26.30 -6.53
C HIS A 10 -5.56 26.40 -5.06
N ILE A 11 -6.09 25.50 -4.23
CA ILE A 11 -5.74 25.38 -2.82
C ILE A 11 -4.30 24.89 -2.82
N ASN A 12 -3.35 25.83 -2.77
CA ASN A 12 -1.93 25.54 -2.68
C ASN A 12 -1.64 25.13 -1.23
N PHE A 13 -2.05 23.92 -0.90
CA PHE A 13 -1.72 23.30 0.38
C PHE A 13 -0.46 22.47 0.21
N ASP A 14 0.42 22.59 1.20
CA ASP A 14 1.49 21.62 1.39
C ASP A 14 0.85 20.29 1.81
N VAL A 15 0.50 19.48 0.81
CA VAL A 15 -0.02 18.14 0.99
C VAL A 15 1.18 17.20 1.04
N PRO A 16 1.47 16.56 2.20
CA PRO A 16 2.60 15.66 2.29
C PRO A 16 2.49 14.56 1.24
N THR A 17 3.63 14.19 0.64
CA THR A 17 3.68 13.02 -0.22
C THR A 17 3.24 11.79 0.57
N THR A 18 2.40 10.96 -0.04
CA THR A 18 1.95 9.70 0.53
C THR A 18 2.35 8.57 -0.40
N GLU A 19 2.39 7.35 0.12
CA GLU A 19 2.78 6.14 -0.60
C GLU A 19 1.65 5.12 -0.58
N GLY A 20 1.72 4.11 -1.46
CA GLY A 20 0.74 3.03 -1.54
C GLY A 20 0.55 2.51 -2.95
N VAL A 21 -0.12 1.36 -3.08
CA VAL A 21 -0.36 0.70 -4.37
C VAL A 21 -1.59 1.26 -5.10
N LYS A 22 -1.72 0.93 -6.38
CA LYS A 22 -2.94 1.25 -7.15
C LYS A 22 -4.15 0.61 -6.46
N TYR A 23 -5.07 1.45 -6.04
CA TYR A 23 -6.24 1.05 -5.26
C TYR A 23 -7.47 1.81 -5.75
N THR A 24 -8.54 1.07 -6.01
CA THR A 24 -9.81 1.67 -6.42
C THR A 24 -10.34 2.54 -5.28
N GLY A 25 -10.73 3.77 -5.61
CA GLY A 25 -11.22 4.71 -4.60
C GLY A 25 -10.12 5.37 -3.74
N SER A 26 -8.84 5.28 -4.15
CA SER A 26 -7.75 6.05 -3.55
C SER A 26 -8.11 7.53 -3.46
N LYS A 27 -7.94 8.11 -2.25
CA LYS A 27 -8.25 9.51 -1.96
C LYS A 27 -7.11 10.47 -2.27
N LEU A 28 -6.06 10.03 -2.97
CA LEU A 28 -4.87 10.83 -3.27
C LEU A 28 -5.20 12.23 -3.82
N LYS A 29 -6.09 12.31 -4.82
CA LYS A 29 -6.50 13.59 -5.42
C LYS A 29 -7.40 14.45 -4.52
N LEU A 30 -7.99 13.85 -3.49
CA LEU A 30 -8.90 14.50 -2.55
C LEU A 30 -8.20 14.98 -1.28
N LEU A 31 -6.93 14.59 -1.05
CA LEU A 31 -6.16 15.00 0.13
C LEU A 31 -6.17 16.52 0.38
N PRO A 32 -5.96 17.42 -0.61
CA PRO A 32 -5.98 18.86 -0.34
C PRO A 32 -7.30 19.33 0.28
N TYR A 33 -8.44 18.82 -0.22
CA TYR A 33 -9.77 19.19 0.25
C TYR A 33 -10.09 18.62 1.62
N ILE A 34 -9.73 17.35 1.85
CA ILE A 34 -9.89 16.69 3.15
C ILE A 34 -9.12 17.48 4.21
N LEU A 35 -7.83 17.75 3.97
CA LEU A 35 -6.97 18.50 4.88
C LEU A 35 -7.49 19.92 5.13
N HIS A 36 -8.00 20.58 4.09
CA HIS A 36 -8.58 21.92 4.20
C HIS A 36 -9.80 21.93 5.14
N ILE A 37 -10.76 21.04 4.92
CA ILE A 37 -11.98 20.95 5.74
C ILE A 37 -11.62 20.56 7.17
N THR A 38 -10.68 19.65 7.38
CA THR A 38 -10.29 19.25 8.74
C THR A 38 -9.72 20.39 9.57
N LYS A 39 -9.01 21.36 8.96
CA LYS A 39 -8.50 22.55 9.68
C LYS A 39 -9.61 23.43 10.26
N THR A 40 -10.83 23.41 9.71
CA THR A 40 -11.94 24.21 10.25
C THR A 40 -12.49 23.59 11.55
N VAL A 41 -12.39 22.26 11.67
CA VAL A 41 -12.84 21.49 12.84
C VAL A 41 -11.79 21.46 13.95
N LYS A 42 -10.50 21.58 13.62
CA LYS A 42 -9.36 21.55 14.55
C LYS A 42 -9.35 20.32 15.49
N PRO A 43 -9.41 19.09 14.96
CA PRO A 43 -9.42 17.90 15.79
C PRO A 43 -8.04 17.63 16.41
N ASN A 44 -8.04 17.01 17.60
CA ASN A 44 -6.82 16.47 18.22
C ASN A 44 -6.44 15.10 17.65
N THR A 45 -7.46 14.29 17.31
CA THR A 45 -7.31 12.91 16.83
C THR A 45 -8.15 12.68 15.58
N ILE A 46 -7.57 11.99 14.60
CA ILE A 46 -8.24 11.56 13.36
C ILE A 46 -8.53 10.07 13.43
N LEU A 47 -9.78 9.69 13.17
CA LEU A 47 -10.16 8.30 12.92
C LEU A 47 -10.41 8.11 11.43
N ASP A 48 -9.58 7.28 10.78
CA ASP A 48 -9.89 6.75 9.46
C ASP A 48 -10.38 5.30 9.59
N GLY A 49 -11.69 5.12 9.48
CA GLY A 49 -12.35 3.81 9.60
C GLY A 49 -12.15 2.87 8.39
N PHE A 50 -11.72 3.41 7.25
CA PHE A 50 -11.68 2.72 5.95
C PHE A 50 -10.37 3.05 5.21
N SER A 51 -9.27 2.80 5.90
CA SER A 51 -7.96 3.34 5.54
C SER A 51 -7.37 2.80 4.24
N GLY A 52 -7.76 1.58 3.81
CA GLY A 52 -7.22 0.94 2.60
C GLY A 52 -5.69 0.98 2.53
N THR A 53 -5.14 1.67 1.52
CA THR A 53 -3.69 1.85 1.35
C THR A 53 -3.09 3.01 2.16
N THR A 54 -3.80 3.48 3.18
CA THR A 54 -3.37 4.47 4.19
C THR A 54 -3.00 5.86 3.67
N ARG A 55 -3.45 6.24 2.47
CA ARG A 55 -3.18 7.58 1.90
C ARG A 55 -3.61 8.74 2.80
N VAL A 56 -4.84 8.69 3.32
CA VAL A 56 -5.38 9.73 4.22
C VAL A 56 -4.66 9.75 5.58
N PRO A 57 -4.51 8.62 6.30
CA PRO A 57 -3.87 8.63 7.61
C PRO A 57 -2.39 8.99 7.52
N GLN A 58 -1.68 8.61 6.45
CA GLN A 58 -0.29 9.07 6.21
C GLN A 58 -0.19 10.59 6.12
N ALA A 59 -1.10 11.24 5.38
CA ALA A 59 -1.08 12.69 5.23
C ALA A 59 -1.30 13.39 6.58
N PHE A 60 -2.25 12.92 7.39
CA PHE A 60 -2.49 13.48 8.72
C PHE A 60 -1.34 13.21 9.70
N ALA A 61 -0.79 11.99 9.72
CA ALA A 61 0.34 11.66 10.60
C ALA A 61 1.58 12.52 10.29
N LYS A 62 1.87 12.77 9.00
CA LYS A 62 2.97 13.65 8.56
C LYS A 62 2.76 15.12 8.93
N LEU A 63 1.51 15.53 9.16
CA LEU A 63 1.16 16.86 9.67
C LEU A 63 1.09 16.91 11.21
N GLY A 64 1.47 15.83 11.91
CA GLY A 64 1.57 15.78 13.36
C GLY A 64 0.28 15.42 14.11
N TYR A 65 -0.78 14.98 13.40
CA TYR A 65 -2.01 14.55 14.06
C TYR A 65 -1.83 13.17 14.71
N SER A 66 -2.55 12.93 15.81
CA SER A 66 -2.78 11.58 16.30
C SER A 66 -3.78 10.88 15.38
N VAL A 67 -3.43 9.70 14.86
CA VAL A 67 -4.26 9.00 13.86
C VAL A 67 -4.55 7.57 14.31
N ILE A 68 -5.83 7.21 14.26
CA ILE A 68 -6.32 5.84 14.38
C ILE A 68 -6.70 5.38 12.97
N SER A 69 -6.00 4.36 12.47
CA SER A 69 -6.21 3.79 11.13
C SER A 69 -6.83 2.41 11.27
N ASN A 70 -7.97 2.20 10.63
CA ASN A 70 -8.71 0.94 10.66
C ASN A 70 -9.13 0.52 9.25
N ASP A 71 -9.25 -0.78 9.03
CA ASP A 71 -9.90 -1.38 7.86
C ASP A 71 -10.30 -2.82 8.21
N ILE A 72 -11.32 -3.36 7.54
CA ILE A 72 -11.70 -4.77 7.71
C ILE A 72 -10.70 -5.71 7.01
N SER A 73 -9.95 -5.20 6.04
CA SER A 73 -9.04 -5.99 5.24
C SER A 73 -7.69 -6.16 5.92
N VAL A 74 -7.28 -7.41 6.15
CA VAL A 74 -5.98 -7.76 6.79
C VAL A 74 -4.79 -7.13 6.07
N TRP A 75 -4.83 -6.99 4.74
CA TRP A 75 -3.73 -6.40 3.98
C TRP A 75 -3.55 -4.89 4.25
N SER A 76 -4.59 -4.17 4.67
CA SER A 76 -4.50 -2.75 5.02
C SER A 76 -3.66 -2.53 6.29
N GLU A 77 -3.66 -3.51 7.21
CA GLU A 77 -2.81 -3.49 8.41
C GLU A 77 -1.33 -3.46 8.04
N ILE A 78 -0.92 -4.17 6.99
CA ILE A 78 0.46 -4.16 6.50
C ILE A 78 0.87 -2.77 6.03
N PHE A 79 -0.02 -2.04 5.34
CA PHE A 79 0.23 -0.66 4.94
C PHE A 79 0.26 0.30 6.14
N ALA A 80 -0.58 0.07 7.15
CA ALA A 80 -0.58 0.86 8.37
C ALA A 80 0.73 0.67 9.16
N LYS A 81 1.18 -0.58 9.35
CA LYS A 81 2.46 -0.89 9.98
C LYS A 81 3.62 -0.24 9.22
N CYS A 82 3.69 -0.44 7.90
CA CYS A 82 4.74 0.11 7.06
C CYS A 82 4.80 1.64 7.07
N TYR A 83 3.67 2.34 6.90
CA TYR A 83 3.71 3.79 6.69
C TYR A 83 3.40 4.65 7.92
N LEU A 84 2.84 4.07 8.98
CA LEU A 84 2.48 4.80 10.21
C LEU A 84 3.28 4.36 11.43
N LYS A 85 3.93 3.19 11.40
CA LYS A 85 4.70 2.66 12.53
C LYS A 85 6.21 2.52 12.26
N ASN A 86 6.62 2.56 11.00
CA ASN A 86 8.04 2.54 10.66
C ASN A 86 8.78 3.75 11.26
N ASN A 87 9.85 3.49 11.99
CA ASN A 87 10.75 4.47 12.60
C ASN A 87 12.16 4.46 11.98
N LYS A 88 12.44 3.58 11.01
CA LYS A 88 13.75 3.48 10.34
C LYS A 88 13.76 4.10 8.94
N PRO A 89 14.90 4.67 8.53
CA PRO A 89 15.11 5.15 7.18
C PRO A 89 15.15 4.00 6.17
N ARG A 90 14.92 4.34 4.89
CA ARG A 90 15.00 3.40 3.75
C ARG A 90 16.29 2.57 3.75
N ASN A 91 17.41 3.17 4.12
CA ASN A 91 18.74 2.54 4.04
C ASN A 91 18.84 1.29 4.91
N ASP A 92 18.11 1.21 6.01
CA ASP A 92 18.14 0.07 6.93
C ASP A 92 17.51 -1.19 6.33
N TYR A 93 16.76 -1.04 5.24
CA TYR A 93 16.10 -2.14 4.54
C TYR A 93 16.81 -2.59 3.28
N LEU A 94 17.84 -1.87 2.81
CA LEU A 94 18.47 -2.15 1.52
C LEU A 94 19.07 -3.55 1.48
N ASP A 95 19.85 -3.93 2.49
CA ASP A 95 20.47 -5.26 2.56
C ASP A 95 19.43 -6.38 2.59
N LEU A 96 18.33 -6.19 3.33
CA LEU A 96 17.23 -7.14 3.38
C LEU A 96 16.51 -7.25 2.03
N ILE A 97 16.24 -6.11 1.38
CA ILE A 97 15.61 -6.06 0.06
C ILE A 97 16.50 -6.75 -0.97
N ASP A 98 17.80 -6.48 -0.96
CA ASP A 98 18.76 -7.08 -1.88
C ASP A 98 18.89 -8.59 -1.66
N HIS A 99 18.94 -9.05 -0.41
CA HIS A 99 18.88 -10.47 -0.07
C HIS A 99 17.62 -11.14 -0.61
N LEU A 100 16.44 -10.58 -0.34
CA LEU A 100 15.15 -11.11 -0.82
C LEU A 100 15.07 -11.11 -2.35
N ASN A 101 15.58 -10.07 -3.00
CA ASN A 101 15.68 -9.96 -4.45
C ASN A 101 16.71 -10.93 -5.05
N GLY A 102 17.72 -11.36 -4.30
CA GLY A 102 18.71 -12.37 -4.70
C GLY A 102 18.23 -13.82 -4.61
N LEU A 103 17.14 -14.11 -3.88
CA LEU A 103 16.67 -15.49 -3.69
C LEU A 103 16.37 -16.21 -5.01
N LYS A 104 16.83 -17.46 -5.10
CA LYS A 104 16.47 -18.37 -6.20
C LYS A 104 14.95 -18.63 -6.20
N PRO A 105 14.24 -18.41 -7.32
CA PRO A 105 12.80 -18.70 -7.38
C PRO A 105 12.49 -20.18 -7.11
N THR A 106 11.42 -20.45 -6.36
CA THR A 106 10.99 -21.80 -5.99
C THR A 106 9.51 -21.97 -6.22
N ASP A 107 9.06 -23.19 -6.50
CA ASP A 107 7.63 -23.48 -6.55
C ASP A 107 7.05 -23.55 -5.13
N GLY A 108 5.80 -23.12 -4.98
CA GLY A 108 5.06 -23.14 -3.73
C GLY A 108 3.57 -22.85 -3.99
N TRP A 109 2.84 -22.54 -2.92
CA TRP A 109 1.39 -22.42 -2.95
C TRP A 109 0.89 -21.35 -3.94
N PHE A 110 1.56 -20.20 -4.05
CA PHE A 110 1.15 -19.18 -5.02
C PHE A 110 1.40 -19.62 -6.45
N THR A 111 2.50 -20.30 -6.69
CA THR A 111 2.82 -20.85 -8.01
C THR A 111 1.78 -21.87 -8.44
N GLU A 112 1.40 -22.78 -7.56
CA GLU A 112 0.37 -23.79 -7.83
C GLU A 112 -1.00 -23.16 -8.14
N ASN A 113 -1.42 -22.19 -7.33
CA ASN A 113 -2.78 -21.67 -7.38
C ASN A 113 -2.96 -20.49 -8.36
N TYR A 114 -1.96 -19.63 -8.47
CA TYR A 114 -2.05 -18.33 -9.17
C TYR A 114 -1.01 -18.11 -10.28
N GLY A 115 -0.03 -19.01 -10.43
CA GLY A 115 0.97 -18.93 -11.50
C GLY A 115 0.51 -19.67 -12.76
N GLY A 116 0.71 -19.07 -13.93
CA GLY A 116 0.53 -19.72 -15.24
C GLY A 116 1.70 -19.50 -16.20
N PHE A 117 1.78 -20.31 -17.26
CA PHE A 117 2.76 -20.15 -18.32
C PHE A 117 2.36 -18.97 -19.20
N ALA A 118 3.35 -18.17 -19.60
CA ALA A 118 3.11 -17.04 -20.50
C ALA A 118 2.60 -17.55 -21.85
N ASN A 119 1.57 -16.90 -22.38
CA ASN A 119 1.00 -17.17 -23.70
C ASN A 119 0.55 -15.86 -24.37
N ASN A 120 0.11 -15.95 -25.63
CA ASN A 120 -0.30 -14.78 -26.43
C ASN A 120 -1.46 -13.95 -25.81
N SER A 121 -2.17 -14.49 -24.82
CA SER A 121 -3.33 -13.87 -24.17
C SER A 121 -3.13 -13.56 -22.68
N GLY A 122 -1.91 -13.74 -22.16
CA GLY A 122 -1.56 -13.54 -20.74
C GLY A 122 -0.87 -14.75 -20.13
N SER A 123 -1.50 -15.35 -19.11
CA SER A 123 -0.94 -16.45 -18.32
C SER A 123 -1.99 -17.54 -18.10
N SER A 124 -1.67 -18.81 -18.37
CA SER A 124 -2.59 -19.93 -18.13
C SER A 124 -1.87 -21.24 -17.77
N ARG A 125 -2.60 -22.19 -17.18
CA ARG A 125 -2.12 -23.58 -16.97
C ARG A 125 -2.60 -24.49 -18.10
N LYS A 126 -2.21 -25.78 -18.04
CA LYS A 126 -2.60 -26.81 -19.02
C LYS A 126 -4.11 -27.06 -19.06
N ASP A 127 -4.82 -26.70 -18.00
CA ASP A 127 -6.29 -26.71 -17.89
C ASP A 127 -6.97 -25.60 -18.70
N GLY A 128 -6.20 -24.69 -19.32
CA GLY A 128 -6.71 -23.55 -20.07
C GLY A 128 -7.21 -22.39 -19.20
N LEU A 129 -7.20 -22.52 -17.86
CA LEU A 129 -7.67 -21.47 -16.96
C LEU A 129 -6.65 -20.33 -16.90
N LYS A 130 -7.14 -19.10 -17.08
CA LYS A 130 -6.34 -17.89 -16.93
C LYS A 130 -5.86 -17.75 -15.48
N LYS A 131 -4.60 -17.35 -15.34
CA LYS A 131 -3.95 -17.09 -14.07
C LYS A 131 -3.58 -15.61 -13.98
N PRO A 132 -3.71 -14.99 -12.80
CA PRO A 132 -3.43 -13.56 -12.64
C PRO A 132 -1.95 -13.23 -12.82
N TRP A 133 -1.05 -14.19 -12.58
CA TRP A 133 0.39 -13.99 -12.63
C TRP A 133 1.07 -15.02 -13.53
N GLN A 134 2.20 -14.62 -14.14
CA GLN A 134 3.11 -15.58 -14.77
C GLN A 134 3.89 -16.35 -13.70
N ILE A 135 4.24 -17.60 -14.00
CA ILE A 135 4.92 -18.52 -13.07
C ILE A 135 6.19 -17.92 -12.47
N HIS A 136 7.00 -17.20 -13.24
CA HIS A 136 8.24 -16.65 -12.70
C HIS A 136 7.99 -15.65 -11.56
N ASN A 137 6.89 -14.88 -11.61
CA ASN A 137 6.51 -13.94 -10.56
C ASN A 137 6.07 -14.67 -9.29
N THR A 138 5.23 -15.70 -9.43
CA THR A 138 4.76 -16.46 -8.27
C THR A 138 5.87 -17.29 -7.64
N ARG A 139 6.83 -17.79 -8.42
CA ARG A 139 8.00 -18.50 -7.89
C ARG A 139 8.91 -17.60 -7.08
N LYS A 140 9.05 -16.34 -7.52
CA LYS A 140 9.79 -15.33 -6.77
C LYS A 140 9.05 -14.97 -5.49
N LEU A 141 7.73 -14.80 -5.55
CA LEU A 141 6.87 -14.57 -4.39
C LEU A 141 6.97 -15.70 -3.37
N ASP A 142 6.87 -16.96 -3.81
CA ASP A 142 6.95 -18.13 -2.93
C ASP A 142 8.31 -18.19 -2.21
N ALA A 143 9.41 -17.95 -2.93
CA ALA A 143 10.75 -17.91 -2.35
C ALA A 143 10.88 -16.80 -1.28
N ILE A 144 10.42 -15.57 -1.59
CA ILE A 144 10.47 -14.43 -0.67
C ILE A 144 9.61 -14.69 0.57
N ARG A 145 8.39 -15.19 0.40
CA ARG A 145 7.49 -15.47 1.54
C ARG A 145 8.06 -16.53 2.47
N LYS A 146 8.65 -17.59 1.89
CA LYS A 146 9.32 -18.64 2.66
C LYS A 146 10.51 -18.07 3.44
N GLU A 147 11.28 -17.19 2.82
CA GLU A 147 12.43 -16.58 3.47
C GLU A 147 12.03 -15.61 4.60
N ILE A 148 11.02 -14.77 4.38
CA ILE A 148 10.49 -13.88 5.43
C ILE A 148 10.02 -14.71 6.65
N ALA A 149 9.32 -15.83 6.41
CA ALA A 149 8.90 -16.73 7.49
C ALA A 149 10.10 -17.37 8.22
N ARG A 150 11.17 -17.71 7.50
CA ARG A 150 12.41 -18.26 8.07
C ARG A 150 13.18 -17.24 8.91
N LEU A 151 13.25 -15.98 8.45
CA LEU A 151 13.94 -14.90 9.15
C LEU A 151 13.28 -14.56 10.48
N ASN A 152 11.97 -14.81 10.61
CA ASN A 152 11.19 -14.59 11.83
C ASN A 152 11.42 -13.19 12.44
N LEU A 153 11.39 -12.19 11.57
CA LEU A 153 11.59 -10.79 11.94
C LEU A 153 10.38 -10.28 12.76
N PRO A 154 10.58 -9.33 13.68
CA PRO A 154 9.47 -8.73 14.41
C PRO A 154 8.52 -7.99 13.46
N GLU A 155 7.22 -7.98 13.78
CA GLU A 155 6.20 -7.32 12.94
C GLU A 155 6.32 -5.80 12.90
N THR A 156 6.92 -5.22 13.95
CA THR A 156 7.27 -3.81 14.07
C THR A 156 8.63 -3.70 14.74
N GLU A 157 9.42 -2.73 14.32
CA GLU A 157 10.76 -2.48 14.84
C GLU A 157 10.77 -1.80 16.21
#